data_AF-A0AAN8ICZ0-F1
#
_entry.id   AF-A0AAN8ICZ0-F1
#
_cell.length_a   1.000
_cell.length_b   1.000
_cell.length_c   1.000
_cell.angle_alpha   90.00
_cell.angle_beta   90.00
_cell.angle_gamma   90.00
#
_symmetry.space_group_name_H-M   'P 1'
#
loop_
_entity.id
_entity.type
_entity.pdbx_description
1 polymer ?
#
loop_
_entity_poly.entity_id
_entity_poly.type
_entity_poly.pdbx_seq_one_letter_code
_entity_poly.pdbx_strand_id
1 'polypeptide(L)'
;MKDWVNTMRDGPSPTFPGRAGLKYLASANYVACTSRMIFHIDLDCFFVSVALRDRPDLIGKPVAITHSKGVSAGFSELASVSYAARECGLHNGMFVRDALKLCPNLICLPYLFDDYRTISKAIYTIVARYSLEIRAVSCDEMYVDCTKLFDEVRFPCDE
;
A
#
# COMPACT_ATOMS: atom_id res chain seq x y z
N MET A 1 -11.82 -2.33 4.28
CA MET A 1 -11.32 -3.30 3.29
C MET A 1 -11.66 -4.74 3.66
N LYS A 2 -11.55 -5.15 4.94
CA LYS A 2 -11.97 -6.48 5.42
C LYS A 2 -13.36 -6.91 4.91
N ASP A 3 -14.39 -6.13 5.20
CA ASP A 3 -15.77 -6.46 4.77
C ASP A 3 -15.90 -6.56 3.25
N TRP A 4 -15.22 -5.66 2.53
CA TRP A 4 -15.20 -5.66 1.06
C TRP A 4 -14.58 -6.94 0.49
N VAL A 5 -13.46 -7.41 1.07
CA VAL A 5 -12.84 -8.69 0.68
C VAL A 5 -13.77 -9.88 0.98
N ASN A 6 -14.45 -9.87 2.12
CA ASN A 6 -15.41 -10.92 2.47
C ASN A 6 -16.58 -10.96 1.47
N THR A 7 -17.17 -9.80 1.13
CA THR A 7 -18.22 -9.73 0.11
C THR A 7 -17.78 -10.28 -1.24
N MET A 8 -16.52 -10.05 -1.64
CA MET A 8 -15.97 -10.60 -2.88
C MET A 8 -15.84 -12.14 -2.83
N ARG A 9 -15.49 -12.70 -1.67
CA ARG A 9 -15.37 -14.16 -1.47
C ARG A 9 -16.70 -14.88 -1.45
N ASP A 10 -17.71 -14.26 -0.84
CA ASP A 10 -19.05 -14.83 -0.69
C ASP A 10 -19.89 -14.69 -1.98
N GLY A 11 -19.35 -13.98 -2.98
CA GLY A 11 -19.97 -13.80 -4.29
C GLY A 11 -19.94 -15.05 -5.18
N PRO A 12 -20.47 -14.95 -6.40
CA PRO A 12 -20.40 -16.02 -7.40
C PRO A 12 -18.95 -16.39 -7.73
N SER A 13 -18.74 -17.61 -8.26
CA SER A 13 -17.41 -18.18 -8.55
C SER A 13 -16.43 -17.13 -9.08
N PRO A 14 -15.34 -16.84 -8.34
CA PRO A 14 -14.48 -15.72 -8.67
C PRO A 14 -13.74 -15.96 -9.98
N THR A 15 -13.67 -14.93 -10.81
CA THR A 15 -12.82 -14.91 -12.00
C THR A 15 -11.59 -14.06 -11.73
N PHE A 16 -10.44 -14.51 -12.22
CA PHE A 16 -9.15 -13.85 -11.96
C PHE A 16 -8.53 -13.34 -13.27
N PRO A 17 -9.03 -12.24 -13.84
CA PRO A 17 -8.57 -11.74 -15.13
C PRO A 17 -7.09 -11.32 -15.11
N GLY A 18 -6.51 -11.02 -13.95
CA GLY A 18 -5.09 -10.72 -13.81
C GLY A 18 -4.19 -11.92 -14.16
N ARG A 19 -4.65 -13.15 -13.92
CA ARG A 19 -3.87 -14.37 -14.18
C ARG A 19 -3.59 -14.60 -15.65
N ALA A 20 -4.51 -14.22 -16.53
CA ALA A 20 -4.34 -14.37 -17.97
C ALA A 20 -3.11 -13.60 -18.47
N GLY A 21 -2.84 -12.44 -17.88
CA GLY A 21 -1.67 -11.62 -18.20
C GLY A 21 -0.34 -12.18 -17.69
N LEU A 22 -0.33 -13.24 -16.86
CA LEU A 22 0.89 -13.83 -16.30
C LEU A 22 1.35 -15.10 -17.03
N LYS A 23 0.60 -15.57 -18.04
CA LYS A 23 0.91 -16.82 -18.77
C LYS A 23 2.29 -16.83 -19.44
N TYR A 24 2.83 -15.66 -19.78
CA TYR A 24 4.16 -15.54 -20.38
C TYR A 24 5.30 -15.89 -19.41
N LEU A 25 5.01 -15.99 -18.11
CA LEU A 25 5.96 -16.36 -17.06
C LEU A 25 5.91 -17.87 -16.74
N ALA A 26 5.07 -18.63 -17.43
CA ALA A 26 4.92 -20.06 -17.20
C ALA A 26 6.21 -20.82 -17.55
N SER A 27 6.65 -21.72 -16.67
CA SER A 27 7.79 -22.61 -16.93
C SER A 27 7.34 -23.95 -17.50
N ALA A 28 7.99 -24.41 -18.58
CA ALA A 28 7.76 -25.74 -19.13
C ALA A 28 8.13 -26.84 -18.12
N ASN A 29 9.12 -26.58 -17.26
CA ASN A 29 9.62 -27.49 -16.23
C ASN A 29 8.97 -27.25 -14.86
N TYR A 30 7.74 -26.71 -14.84
CA TYR A 30 7.03 -26.47 -13.59
C TYR A 30 6.85 -27.75 -12.76
N VAL A 31 7.29 -27.69 -11.52
CA VAL A 31 7.00 -28.65 -10.46
C VAL A 31 6.03 -28.00 -9.48
N ALA A 32 4.97 -28.71 -9.11
CA ALA A 32 3.97 -28.20 -8.19
C ALA A 32 4.62 -27.74 -6.87
N CYS A 33 4.30 -26.53 -6.43
CA CYS A 33 4.86 -25.99 -5.21
C CYS A 33 4.26 -26.70 -3.99
N THR A 34 5.09 -27.29 -3.14
CA THR A 34 4.61 -27.93 -1.89
C THR A 34 4.44 -26.94 -0.74
N SER A 35 5.00 -25.74 -0.88
CA SER A 35 5.00 -24.69 0.14
C SER A 35 3.93 -23.63 -0.15
N ARG A 36 3.40 -23.01 0.91
CA ARG A 36 2.48 -21.87 0.75
C ARG A 36 3.24 -20.63 0.30
N MET A 37 2.74 -19.98 -0.76
CA MET A 37 3.30 -18.75 -1.29
C MET A 37 2.50 -17.56 -0.77
N ILE A 38 2.99 -16.92 0.30
CA ILE A 38 2.33 -15.78 0.93
C ILE A 38 3.06 -14.50 0.56
N PHE A 39 2.33 -13.58 -0.06
CA PHE A 39 2.83 -12.26 -0.43
C PHE A 39 2.41 -11.26 0.63
N HIS A 40 3.36 -10.46 1.12
CA HIS A 40 3.08 -9.26 1.90
C HIS A 40 3.17 -8.05 0.97
N ILE A 41 2.12 -7.26 0.94
CA ILE A 41 2.03 -6.04 0.13
C ILE A 41 1.80 -4.88 1.09
N ASP A 42 2.75 -3.95 1.12
CA ASP A 42 2.75 -2.73 1.93
C ASP A 42 3.08 -1.54 1.02
N LEU A 43 2.29 -0.47 1.08
CA LEU A 43 2.42 0.67 0.17
C LEU A 43 3.32 1.75 0.76
N ASP A 44 4.30 2.15 -0.03
CA ASP A 44 5.26 3.19 0.32
C ASP A 44 4.62 4.52 0.72
N CYS A 45 4.90 4.93 1.97
CA CYS A 45 4.47 6.20 2.57
C CYS A 45 3.06 6.63 2.12
N PHE A 46 2.11 5.70 2.21
CA PHE A 46 0.83 5.72 1.48
C PHE A 46 0.12 7.08 1.44
N PHE A 47 -0.10 7.73 2.59
CA PHE A 47 -0.80 9.02 2.61
C PHE A 47 -0.03 10.14 1.90
N VAL A 48 1.30 10.16 2.01
CA VAL A 48 2.14 11.09 1.25
C VAL A 48 2.06 10.78 -0.24
N SER A 49 2.24 9.52 -0.63
CA SER A 49 2.17 9.09 -2.03
C SER A 49 0.85 9.49 -2.70
N VAL A 50 -0.28 9.33 -1.99
CA VAL A 50 -1.59 9.80 -2.50
C VAL A 50 -1.65 11.32 -2.60
N ALA A 51 -1.17 12.05 -1.58
CA ALA A 51 -1.19 13.52 -1.60
C ALA A 51 -0.28 14.14 -2.66
N LEU A 52 0.81 13.46 -3.05
CA LEU A 52 1.75 13.91 -4.07
C LEU A 52 1.29 13.64 -5.50
N ARG A 53 0.29 12.78 -5.71
CA ARG A 53 -0.21 12.39 -7.05
C ARG A 53 -0.51 13.60 -7.93
N ASP A 54 -1.18 14.60 -7.35
CA ASP A 54 -1.64 15.80 -8.07
C ASP A 54 -0.75 17.02 -7.75
N ARG A 55 0.47 16.79 -7.21
CA ARG A 55 1.42 17.83 -6.76
C ARG A 55 2.86 17.50 -7.19
N PRO A 56 3.14 17.50 -8.50
CA PRO A 56 4.45 17.12 -9.02
C PRO A 56 5.58 18.05 -8.53
N ASP A 57 5.26 19.30 -8.20
CA ASP A 57 6.18 20.29 -7.64
C ASP A 57 6.70 19.93 -6.23
N LEU A 58 6.08 18.97 -5.56
CA LEU A 58 6.45 18.50 -4.22
C LEU A 58 7.20 17.16 -4.23
N ILE A 59 7.38 16.54 -5.38
CA ILE A 59 8.15 15.29 -5.51
C ILE A 59 9.61 15.54 -5.10
N GLY A 60 10.15 14.65 -4.27
CA GLY A 60 11.52 14.74 -3.74
C GLY A 60 11.71 15.76 -2.61
N LYS A 61 10.66 16.50 -2.21
CA LYS A 61 10.72 17.43 -1.06
C LYS A 61 10.32 16.73 0.24
N PRO A 62 10.82 17.19 1.41
CA PRO A 62 10.39 16.68 2.71
C PRO A 62 8.92 17.07 2.95
N VAL A 63 8.03 16.10 2.76
CA VAL A 63 6.58 16.25 2.93
C VAL A 63 6.08 15.32 4.04
N ALA A 64 5.09 15.76 4.81
CA ALA A 64 4.38 14.96 5.79
C ALA A 64 2.86 15.24 5.83
N ILE A 65 2.07 14.25 6.21
CA ILE A 65 0.62 14.38 6.43
C ILE A 65 0.35 14.55 7.92
N THR A 66 -0.38 15.61 8.29
CA THR A 66 -0.70 15.91 9.69
C THR A 66 -1.93 16.81 9.79
N HIS A 67 -2.52 16.87 10.99
CA HIS A 67 -3.66 17.74 11.30
C HIS A 67 -3.26 19.18 11.62
N SER A 68 -1.95 19.50 11.62
CA SER A 68 -1.40 20.79 12.05
C SER A 68 -2.02 22.00 11.34
N LYS A 69 -3.08 22.56 11.93
CA LYS A 69 -3.64 23.88 11.66
C LYS A 69 -3.99 24.56 13.00
N GLY A 70 -3.73 25.85 13.11
CA GLY A 70 -4.13 26.68 14.27
C GLY A 70 -3.22 26.56 15.49
N VAL A 71 -3.76 26.94 16.67
CA VAL A 71 -3.02 27.13 17.94
C VAL A 71 -2.33 25.84 18.45
N SER A 72 -2.81 24.67 18.02
CA SER A 72 -2.32 23.34 18.41
C SER A 72 -1.42 22.66 17.37
N ALA A 73 -0.98 23.40 16.33
CA ALA A 73 -0.17 22.90 15.21
C ALA A 73 1.04 22.03 15.65
N GLY A 74 1.77 22.45 16.69
CA GLY A 74 2.96 21.74 17.16
C GLY A 74 2.71 20.42 17.90
N PHE A 75 1.48 20.18 18.38
CA PHE A 75 1.11 18.97 19.15
C PHE A 75 0.49 17.87 18.30
N SER A 76 0.33 18.10 16.99
CA SER A 76 -0.13 17.06 16.08
C SER A 76 1.02 16.10 15.75
N GLU A 77 0.70 14.82 15.57
CA GLU A 77 1.65 13.83 15.07
C GLU A 77 1.68 13.83 13.53
N LEU A 78 2.81 13.37 12.97
CA LEU A 78 2.95 13.08 11.56
C LEU A 78 2.38 11.69 11.27
N ALA A 79 1.26 11.59 10.57
CA ALA A 79 0.69 10.28 10.22
C ALA A 79 1.49 9.53 9.16
N SER A 80 2.10 10.26 8.23
CA SER A 80 2.94 9.70 7.18
C SER A 80 3.98 10.71 6.74
N VAL A 81 5.21 10.26 6.52
CA VAL A 81 6.31 11.10 6.04
C VAL A 81 6.92 10.56 4.75
N SER A 82 7.32 11.47 3.86
CA SER A 82 8.05 11.15 2.63
C SER A 82 9.44 10.55 2.92
N TYR A 83 10.03 9.87 1.93
CA TYR A 83 11.42 9.41 2.04
C TYR A 83 12.41 10.55 2.24
N ALA A 84 12.27 11.67 1.52
CA ALA A 84 13.08 12.87 1.72
C ALA A 84 12.96 13.43 3.15
N ALA A 85 11.78 13.34 3.76
CA ALA A 85 11.61 13.67 5.18
C ALA A 85 12.33 12.66 6.10
N ARG A 86 12.27 11.35 5.79
CA ARG A 86 12.98 10.32 6.57
C ARG A 86 14.50 10.53 6.55
N GLU A 87 15.05 11.00 5.43
CA GLU A 87 16.47 11.36 5.33
C GLU A 87 16.87 12.51 6.28
N CYS A 88 15.92 13.39 6.64
CA CYS A 88 16.12 14.41 7.67
C CYS A 88 15.93 13.87 9.11
N GLY A 89 15.73 12.56 9.29
CA GLY A 89 15.50 11.93 10.60
C GLY A 89 14.04 11.92 11.07
N LEU A 90 13.09 12.29 10.21
CA LEU A 90 11.67 12.26 10.53
C LEU A 90 11.11 10.82 10.46
N HIS A 91 10.12 10.51 11.28
CA HIS A 91 9.39 9.24 11.21
C HIS A 91 7.90 9.42 11.50
N ASN A 92 7.08 8.45 11.10
CA ASN A 92 5.65 8.43 11.44
C ASN A 92 5.49 8.45 12.97
N GLY A 93 4.46 9.14 13.47
CA GLY A 93 4.20 9.34 14.90
C GLY A 93 5.04 10.44 15.57
N MET A 94 6.03 11.04 14.88
CA MET A 94 6.77 12.17 15.43
C MET A 94 5.86 13.40 15.57
N PHE A 95 6.03 14.21 16.62
CA PHE A 95 5.30 15.48 16.77
C PHE A 95 5.83 16.55 15.82
N VAL A 96 4.94 17.35 15.24
CA VAL A 96 5.26 18.44 14.31
C VAL A 96 6.28 19.42 14.89
N ARG A 97 6.18 19.77 16.18
CA ARG A 97 7.13 20.69 16.83
C ARG A 97 8.57 20.17 16.82
N ASP A 98 8.76 18.86 16.91
CA ASP A 98 10.08 18.22 16.99
C ASP A 98 10.60 17.96 15.58
N ALA A 99 9.70 17.56 14.68
CA ALA A 99 9.93 17.46 13.25
C ALA A 99 10.48 18.75 12.63
N LEU A 100 9.89 19.91 12.95
CA LEU A 100 10.32 21.21 12.42
C LEU A 100 11.70 21.66 12.93
N LYS A 101 12.18 21.12 14.06
CA LYS A 101 13.55 21.38 14.53
C LYS A 101 14.58 20.61 13.68
N LEU A 102 14.25 19.38 13.30
CA LEU A 102 15.09 18.50 12.48
C LEU A 102 15.06 18.90 11.00
N CYS A 103 13.90 19.31 10.51
CA CYS A 103 13.65 19.66 9.12
C CYS A 103 12.86 20.97 9.04
N PRO A 104 13.53 22.14 9.11
CA PRO A 104 12.85 23.44 9.10
C PRO A 104 12.06 23.74 7.82
N ASN A 105 12.40 23.09 6.71
CA ASN A 105 11.74 23.18 5.41
C ASN A 105 10.65 22.11 5.19
N LEU A 106 10.21 21.41 6.24
CA LEU A 106 9.15 20.39 6.16
C LEU A 106 7.84 20.97 5.65
N ILE A 107 7.24 20.31 4.67
CA ILE A 107 5.96 20.68 4.08
C ILE A 107 4.86 19.79 4.67
N CYS A 108 4.00 20.39 5.51
CA CYS A 108 2.86 19.70 6.11
C CYS A 108 1.62 19.83 5.22
N LEU A 109 1.02 18.71 4.84
CA LEU A 109 -0.21 18.64 4.05
C LEU A 109 -1.37 18.06 4.88
N PRO A 110 -2.63 18.45 4.57
CA PRO A 110 -3.80 17.91 5.26
C PRO A 110 -4.10 16.47 4.81
N TYR A 111 -4.95 15.78 5.57
CA TYR A 111 -5.46 14.47 5.19
C TYR A 111 -6.44 14.56 4.01
N LEU A 112 -6.35 13.58 3.12
CA LEU A 112 -7.25 13.35 1.98
C LEU A 112 -8.00 12.01 2.17
N PHE A 113 -8.83 11.91 3.22
CA PHE A 113 -9.44 10.64 3.63
C PHE A 113 -10.26 9.93 2.54
N ASP A 114 -10.97 10.69 1.70
CA ASP A 114 -11.76 10.14 0.60
C ASP A 114 -10.86 9.56 -0.51
N ASP A 115 -9.74 10.22 -0.82
CA ASP A 115 -8.76 9.72 -1.77
C ASP A 115 -8.07 8.46 -1.23
N TYR A 116 -7.70 8.44 0.06
CA TYR A 116 -7.10 7.26 0.68
C TYR A 116 -8.03 6.04 0.58
N ARG A 117 -9.32 6.22 0.84
CA ARG A 117 -10.32 5.15 0.70
C ARG A 117 -10.46 4.68 -0.74
N THR A 118 -10.53 5.63 -1.68
CA THR A 118 -10.69 5.35 -3.11
C THR A 118 -9.50 4.57 -3.65
N ILE A 119 -8.28 5.01 -3.35
CA ILE A 119 -7.04 4.39 -3.82
C ILE A 119 -6.80 3.05 -3.13
N SER A 120 -7.04 2.95 -1.81
CA SER A 120 -7.00 1.67 -1.09
C SER A 120 -7.90 0.64 -1.77
N LYS A 121 -9.17 1.00 -2.02
CA LYS A 121 -10.11 0.09 -2.70
C LYS A 121 -9.64 -0.29 -4.11
N ALA A 122 -9.08 0.66 -4.87
CA ALA A 122 -8.54 0.38 -6.20
C ALA A 122 -7.38 -0.63 -6.15
N ILE A 123 -6.47 -0.50 -5.20
CA ILE A 123 -5.33 -1.42 -5.03
C ILE A 123 -5.80 -2.81 -4.60
N TYR A 124 -6.69 -2.89 -3.61
CA TYR A 124 -7.32 -4.17 -3.23
C TYR A 124 -8.08 -4.82 -4.40
N THR A 125 -8.72 -4.01 -5.25
CA THR A 125 -9.38 -4.49 -6.48
C THR A 125 -8.37 -5.03 -7.49
N ILE A 126 -7.22 -4.38 -7.66
CA ILE A 126 -6.15 -4.87 -8.52
C ILE A 126 -5.64 -6.23 -8.02
N VAL A 127 -5.34 -6.35 -6.73
CA VAL A 127 -4.88 -7.62 -6.13
C VAL A 127 -5.94 -8.71 -6.26
N ALA A 128 -7.22 -8.38 -6.06
CA ALA A 128 -8.35 -9.30 -6.20
C ALA A 128 -8.48 -9.91 -7.61
N ARG A 129 -7.92 -9.27 -8.65
CA ARG A 129 -7.85 -9.84 -10.01
C ARG A 129 -6.90 -11.04 -10.10
N TYR A 130 -6.05 -11.28 -9.09
CA TYR A 130 -5.07 -12.36 -9.04
C TYR A 130 -5.40 -13.39 -7.96
N SER A 131 -5.88 -12.97 -6.78
CA SER A 131 -6.29 -13.87 -5.71
C SER A 131 -7.32 -13.20 -4.82
N LEU A 132 -8.34 -13.95 -4.38
CA LEU A 132 -9.27 -13.51 -3.33
C LEU A 132 -8.83 -14.02 -1.94
N GLU A 133 -7.73 -14.75 -1.84
CA GLU A 133 -7.16 -15.20 -0.57
C GLU A 133 -6.38 -14.06 0.11
N ILE A 134 -7.02 -12.90 0.25
CA ILE A 134 -6.47 -11.67 0.82
C ILE A 134 -6.82 -11.56 2.30
N ARG A 135 -5.83 -11.33 3.15
CA ARG A 135 -6.02 -10.87 4.53
C ARG A 135 -5.74 -9.38 4.59
N ALA A 136 -6.81 -8.58 4.66
CA ALA A 136 -6.70 -7.13 4.81
C ALA A 136 -6.16 -6.76 6.21
N VAL A 137 -5.01 -6.08 6.25
CA VAL A 137 -4.37 -5.63 7.50
C VAL A 137 -4.79 -4.19 7.79
N SER A 138 -4.57 -3.28 6.84
CA SER A 138 -4.93 -1.86 6.92
C SER A 138 -5.51 -1.37 5.57
N CYS A 139 -5.56 -0.05 5.34
CA CYS A 139 -5.92 0.51 4.03
C CYS A 139 -4.81 0.33 2.99
N ASP A 140 -3.56 0.20 3.42
CA ASP A 140 -2.36 0.14 2.59
C ASP A 140 -1.57 -1.16 2.73
N GLU A 141 -1.97 -2.05 3.63
CA GLU A 141 -1.25 -3.29 3.92
C GLU A 141 -2.16 -4.51 3.81
N MET A 142 -1.67 -5.57 3.17
CA MET A 142 -2.35 -6.85 3.06
C MET A 142 -1.40 -8.04 2.92
N TYR A 143 -1.86 -9.20 3.36
CA TYR A 143 -1.27 -10.49 2.99
C TYR A 143 -2.13 -11.16 1.92
N VAL A 144 -1.51 -11.86 0.98
CA VAL A 144 -2.20 -12.55 -0.11
C VAL A 144 -1.63 -13.96 -0.23
N ASP A 145 -2.49 -14.98 -0.15
CA ASP A 145 -2.10 -16.33 -0.50
C ASP A 145 -2.16 -16.49 -2.04
N CYS A 146 -0.98 -16.69 -2.61
CA CYS A 146 -0.73 -16.85 -4.04
C CYS A 146 -0.44 -18.31 -4.40
N THR A 147 -0.60 -19.27 -3.48
CA THR A 147 -0.27 -20.69 -3.74
C THR A 147 -1.02 -21.22 -4.97
N LYS A 148 -2.34 -21.04 -5.02
CA LYS A 148 -3.19 -21.42 -6.18
C LYS A 148 -2.82 -20.67 -7.45
N LEU A 149 -2.39 -19.41 -7.32
CA LEU A 149 -1.97 -18.60 -8.46
C LEU A 149 -0.74 -19.21 -9.12
N PHE A 150 0.28 -19.56 -8.32
CA PHE A 150 1.53 -20.16 -8.79
C PHE A 150 1.28 -21.48 -9.51
N ASP A 151 0.41 -22.34 -8.95
CA ASP A 151 0.00 -23.59 -9.58
C ASP A 151 -0.67 -23.38 -10.94
N GLU A 152 -1.66 -22.50 -11.02
CA GLU A 152 -2.42 -22.27 -12.25
C GLU A 152 -1.60 -21.63 -13.37
N VAL A 153 -0.70 -20.71 -13.02
CA VAL A 153 0.18 -20.05 -14.00
C VAL A 153 1.48 -20.82 -14.25
N ARG A 154 1.71 -21.93 -13.55
CA ARG A 154 2.91 -22.78 -13.64
C ARG A 154 4.21 -21.99 -13.41
N PHE A 155 4.19 -21.13 -12.39
CA PHE A 155 5.33 -20.31 -12.02
C PHE A 155 6.35 -21.17 -11.26
N PRO A 156 7.65 -21.15 -11.60
CA PRO A 156 8.63 -21.94 -10.88
C PRO A 156 8.66 -21.52 -9.41
N CYS A 157 8.58 -22.49 -8.49
CA CYS A 157 9.03 -22.28 -7.13
C CYS A 157 10.54 -22.50 -7.14
N ASP A 158 11.31 -21.42 -7.09
CA ASP A 158 12.77 -21.51 -6.90
C ASP A 158 13.06 -22.21 -5.55
N GLU A 159 14.08 -23.06 -5.52
CA GLU A 159 14.59 -23.72 -4.30
C GLU A 159 15.29 -22.72 -3.36
#